data_AF-A0A2D8LYC2-F1
#
_entry.id   AF-A0A2D8LYC2-F1
#
_cell.length_a   1.000
_cell.length_b   1.000
_cell.length_c   1.000
_cell.angle_alpha   90.00
_cell.angle_beta   90.00
_cell.angle_gamma   90.00
#
_symmetry.space_group_name_H-M   'P 1'
#
loop_
_entity.id
_entity.type
_entity.pdbx_description
1 polymer ?
#
loop_
_entity_poly.entity_id
_entity_poly.type
_entity_poly.pdbx_seq_one_letter_code
_entity_poly.pdbx_strand_id
1 'polypeptide(L)'
;MTDLIKFFENSEFCNPIGNIKPMGDWKSLDINESNEELVPLGAFSEYTDIYTDAIYFAETNSSPYSHGDLEGALITCFVRETVAEKLREASKLLPDGYAIMVWDSYRPLEVQNTLYKDFVDELKAKRNMTQEEAELFAPNFVNMATDDPSRPSPHHTGGSIDLTIIKFDDDVKDKLSKLNKQVRSDDWKVSYAAEMARQALFKKHATPIDVGAKFDEASEASAVKFFEDRIAEGEKLLDKEYEQAMNRRILQNILRSVGFTSFEPEWWHVDYGNQFYSAQSGEPAQYSAVKLSEENIEHETMRRQHYIGTHNLSKATPGMKGKLGDDFADQPEALIVAKEHADVNIRHSKHPIAGKLEV
;
A
#
# COMPACT_ATOMS: atom_id res chain seq x y z
N MET A 1 -13.24 -16.99 -15.39
CA MET A 1 -11.95 -16.52 -15.94
C MET A 1 -12.07 -15.05 -16.30
N THR A 2 -11.48 -14.23 -15.44
CA THR A 2 -11.35 -12.78 -15.60
C THR A 2 -10.49 -12.40 -16.81
N ASP A 3 -10.55 -11.14 -17.24
CA ASP A 3 -9.72 -10.63 -18.34
C ASP A 3 -8.23 -10.69 -18.00
N LEU A 4 -7.87 -10.51 -16.73
CA LEU A 4 -6.50 -10.67 -16.23
C LEU A 4 -5.97 -12.09 -16.47
N ILE A 5 -6.76 -13.11 -16.12
CA ILE A 5 -6.36 -14.51 -16.30
C ILE A 5 -6.22 -14.84 -17.79
N LYS A 6 -7.16 -14.38 -18.63
CA LYS A 6 -7.07 -14.59 -20.09
C LYS A 6 -5.82 -13.93 -20.67
N PHE A 7 -5.46 -12.73 -20.21
CA PHE A 7 -4.26 -12.03 -20.67
C PHE A 7 -2.98 -12.83 -20.40
N PHE A 8 -2.93 -13.52 -19.26
CA PHE A 8 -1.77 -14.30 -18.83
C PHE A 8 -1.85 -15.81 -19.10
N GLU A 9 -2.92 -16.31 -19.73
CA GLU A 9 -3.25 -17.74 -19.77
C GLU A 9 -2.15 -18.65 -20.34
N ASN A 10 -1.31 -18.10 -21.24
CA ASN A 10 -0.19 -18.79 -21.88
C ASN A 10 1.18 -18.27 -21.41
N SER A 11 1.22 -17.55 -20.29
CA SER A 11 2.43 -16.96 -19.71
C SER A 11 2.91 -17.73 -18.48
N GLU A 12 4.17 -17.52 -18.11
CA GLU A 12 4.73 -18.09 -16.89
C GLU A 12 4.08 -17.57 -15.61
N PHE A 13 3.37 -16.44 -15.66
CA PHE A 13 2.69 -15.87 -14.49
C PHE A 13 1.49 -16.69 -14.02
N CYS A 14 0.96 -17.57 -14.87
CA CYS A 14 -0.07 -18.54 -14.53
C CYS A 14 0.47 -19.89 -14.02
N ASN A 15 1.80 -20.08 -13.98
CA ASN A 15 2.39 -21.30 -13.44
C ASN A 15 2.13 -21.43 -11.92
N PRO A 16 2.07 -22.68 -11.39
CA PRO A 16 2.01 -22.90 -9.95
C PRO A 16 3.09 -22.12 -9.20
N ILE A 17 2.72 -21.55 -8.05
CA ILE A 17 3.67 -20.80 -7.22
C ILE A 17 4.76 -21.77 -6.75
N GLY A 18 6.00 -21.44 -7.06
CA GLY A 18 7.17 -22.24 -6.72
C GLY A 18 7.35 -22.43 -5.20
N ASN A 19 8.44 -23.09 -4.82
CA ASN A 19 8.78 -23.22 -3.41
C ASN A 19 9.15 -21.85 -2.82
N ILE A 20 8.66 -21.58 -1.60
CA ILE A 20 9.00 -20.39 -0.81
C ILE A 20 9.88 -20.89 0.33
N LYS A 21 11.08 -20.34 0.47
CA LYS A 21 12.00 -20.81 1.52
C LYS A 21 11.50 -20.32 2.87
N PRO A 22 11.49 -21.18 3.91
CA PRO A 22 11.20 -20.73 5.26
C PRO A 22 12.21 -19.68 5.72
N MET A 23 11.70 -18.74 6.49
CA MET A 23 12.42 -17.59 7.03
C MET A 23 13.47 -17.96 8.10
N GLY A 24 13.28 -19.07 8.81
CA GLY A 24 14.20 -19.52 9.87
C GLY A 24 14.46 -18.45 10.95
N ASP A 25 15.67 -18.43 11.50
CA ASP A 25 16.11 -17.41 12.47
C ASP A 25 16.64 -16.16 11.75
N TRP A 26 15.78 -15.51 10.98
CA TRP A 26 16.14 -14.33 10.19
C TRP A 26 16.67 -13.16 11.04
N LYS A 27 16.27 -13.07 12.31
CA LYS A 27 16.74 -12.04 13.25
C LYS A 27 18.23 -12.15 13.58
N SER A 28 18.84 -13.30 13.30
CA SER A 28 20.28 -13.54 13.45
C SER A 28 21.12 -13.07 12.26
N LEU A 29 20.48 -12.73 11.13
CA LEU A 29 21.18 -12.27 9.93
C LEU A 29 21.65 -10.83 10.11
N ASP A 30 22.88 -10.54 9.67
CA ASP A 30 23.38 -9.17 9.67
C ASP A 30 22.60 -8.28 8.70
N ILE A 31 22.34 -7.03 9.09
CA ILE A 31 21.72 -6.01 8.26
C ILE A 31 22.57 -4.74 8.30
N ASN A 32 22.79 -4.13 7.14
CA ASN A 32 23.63 -2.95 7.02
C ASN A 32 22.82 -1.75 6.52
N GLU A 33 23.19 -0.56 6.95
CA GLU A 33 22.58 0.66 6.41
C GLU A 33 22.92 0.80 4.91
N SER A 34 21.92 1.17 4.13
CA SER A 34 22.01 1.52 2.73
C SER A 34 22.03 3.04 2.58
N ASN A 35 22.77 3.54 1.60
CA ASN A 35 22.72 4.96 1.19
C ASN A 35 21.53 5.27 0.27
N GLU A 36 20.65 4.30 0.07
CA GLU A 36 19.43 4.46 -0.70
C GLU A 36 18.44 5.33 0.06
N GLU A 37 17.82 6.28 -0.64
CA GLU A 37 16.79 7.12 -0.05
C GLU A 37 15.43 6.42 -0.05
N LEU A 38 14.58 6.79 0.92
CA LEU A 38 13.16 6.53 0.80
C LEU A 38 12.57 7.47 -0.25
N VAL A 39 11.69 6.96 -1.11
CA VAL A 39 10.99 7.73 -2.14
C VAL A 39 9.48 7.53 -1.97
N PRO A 40 8.66 8.57 -2.26
CA PRO A 40 7.21 8.48 -2.16
C PRO A 40 6.61 7.71 -3.33
N LEU A 41 5.61 6.86 -3.06
CA LEU A 41 4.78 6.21 -4.07
C LEU A 41 3.47 6.97 -4.31
N GLY A 42 2.92 6.83 -5.52
CA GLY A 42 1.56 7.28 -5.83
C GLY A 42 1.43 8.76 -6.15
N ALA A 43 0.46 9.41 -5.52
CA ALA A 43 0.04 10.75 -5.90
C ALA A 43 1.16 11.78 -5.73
N PHE A 44 1.37 12.60 -6.76
CA PHE A 44 2.37 13.68 -6.78
C PHE A 44 3.82 13.20 -6.61
N SER A 45 4.11 11.92 -6.85
CA SER A 45 5.49 11.40 -6.90
C SER A 45 5.90 11.00 -8.32
N GLU A 46 7.16 10.61 -8.51
CA GLU A 46 7.64 10.04 -9.78
C GLU A 46 6.99 8.68 -10.10
N TYR A 47 6.42 8.02 -9.10
CA TYR A 47 5.86 6.68 -9.18
C TYR A 47 4.33 6.71 -9.26
N THR A 48 3.77 7.62 -10.08
CA THR A 48 2.31 7.76 -10.24
C THR A 48 1.65 6.48 -10.74
N ASP A 49 2.34 5.61 -11.47
CA ASP A 49 1.74 4.36 -12.00
C ASP A 49 1.44 3.31 -10.93
N ILE A 50 1.86 3.56 -9.68
CA ILE A 50 1.54 2.74 -8.52
C ILE A 50 0.48 3.50 -7.71
N TYR A 51 -0.62 2.84 -7.39
CA TYR A 51 -1.67 3.43 -6.55
C TYR A 51 -1.37 3.16 -5.09
N THR A 52 -1.87 4.01 -4.21
CA THR A 52 -1.69 3.90 -2.76
C THR A 52 -3.02 4.10 -2.06
N ASP A 53 -3.27 3.30 -1.04
CA ASP A 53 -4.38 3.45 -0.09
C ASP A 53 -3.81 3.23 1.30
N ALA A 54 -3.25 4.31 1.88
CA ALA A 54 -2.49 4.22 3.13
C ALA A 54 -3.39 3.75 4.28
N ILE A 55 -3.33 2.45 4.57
CA ILE A 55 -4.35 1.80 5.40
C ILE A 55 -4.29 2.29 6.85
N TYR A 56 -3.08 2.40 7.42
CA TYR A 56 -2.90 2.86 8.79
C TYR A 56 -3.19 4.36 8.98
N PHE A 57 -3.22 5.15 7.90
CA PHE A 57 -3.67 6.53 7.94
C PHE A 57 -5.19 6.69 7.77
N ALA A 58 -5.88 5.61 7.37
CA ALA A 58 -7.26 5.63 6.95
C ALA A 58 -7.51 6.61 5.79
N GLU A 59 -6.73 6.48 4.70
CA GLU A 59 -6.91 7.29 3.49
C GLU A 59 -8.26 7.01 2.81
N THR A 60 -8.76 5.79 2.91
CA THR A 60 -10.10 5.42 2.46
C THR A 60 -10.84 4.57 3.50
N ASN A 61 -12.12 4.29 3.23
CA ASN A 61 -12.99 3.51 4.12
C ASN A 61 -12.65 2.00 4.16
N SER A 62 -11.59 1.57 3.46
CA SER A 62 -11.08 0.20 3.51
C SER A 62 -10.31 -0.08 4.81
N SER A 63 -9.87 0.96 5.51
CA SER A 63 -9.11 0.86 6.76
C SER A 63 -9.97 0.36 7.92
N PRO A 64 -9.48 -0.60 8.73
CA PRO A 64 -10.10 -0.96 10.00
C PRO A 64 -9.86 0.10 11.10
N TYR A 65 -8.94 1.06 10.89
CA TYR A 65 -8.64 2.18 11.77
C TYR A 65 -9.40 3.44 11.37
N SER A 66 -9.76 4.29 12.33
CA SER A 66 -10.33 5.61 12.03
C SER A 66 -9.23 6.65 11.78
N HIS A 67 -9.60 7.74 11.12
CA HIS A 67 -8.66 8.82 10.82
C HIS A 67 -8.08 9.45 12.10
N GLY A 68 -6.75 9.41 12.22
CA GLY A 68 -6.03 9.97 13.36
C GLY A 68 -5.90 9.04 14.56
N ASP A 69 -6.35 7.78 14.45
CA ASP A 69 -6.26 6.81 15.53
C ASP A 69 -4.83 6.29 15.77
N LEU A 70 -4.00 6.27 14.71
CA LEU A 70 -2.62 5.77 14.78
C LEU A 70 -1.61 6.92 14.75
N GLU A 71 -0.97 7.15 15.90
CA GLU A 71 0.14 8.10 16.00
C GLU A 71 1.27 7.70 15.04
N GLY A 72 1.80 8.68 14.31
CA GLY A 72 2.86 8.47 13.31
C GLY A 72 2.40 7.92 11.96
N ALA A 73 1.11 7.59 11.77
CA ALA A 73 0.63 7.09 10.49
C ALA A 73 0.80 8.13 9.37
N LEU A 74 1.38 7.68 8.25
CA LEU A 74 1.70 8.50 7.07
C LEU A 74 0.63 8.28 6.00
N ILE A 75 0.20 9.36 5.32
CA ILE A 75 -0.66 9.21 4.13
C ILE A 75 0.14 8.78 2.89
N THR A 76 1.43 9.07 2.88
CA THR A 76 2.33 8.71 1.79
C THR A 76 2.97 7.37 2.08
N CYS A 77 2.85 6.44 1.15
CA CYS A 77 3.60 5.18 1.19
C CYS A 77 5.04 5.45 0.71
N PHE A 78 6.02 5.32 1.61
CA PHE A 78 7.43 5.44 1.27
C PHE A 78 8.06 4.07 1.14
N VAL A 79 8.95 3.90 0.17
CA VAL A 79 9.77 2.69 0.01
C VAL A 79 11.17 3.10 -0.38
N ARG A 80 12.12 2.16 -0.32
CA ARG A 80 13.44 2.35 -0.92
C ARG A 80 13.37 2.55 -2.43
N GLU A 81 14.22 3.39 -3.02
CA GLU A 81 14.21 3.70 -4.46
C GLU A 81 14.18 2.45 -5.38
N THR A 82 15.04 1.46 -5.12
CA THR A 82 15.11 0.19 -5.84
C THR A 82 13.81 -0.61 -5.70
N VAL A 83 13.13 -0.52 -4.56
CA VAL A 83 11.82 -1.14 -4.37
C VAL A 83 10.80 -0.45 -5.27
N ALA A 84 10.79 0.88 -5.32
CA ALA A 84 9.91 1.64 -6.19
C ALA A 84 10.14 1.31 -7.68
N GLU A 85 11.40 1.20 -8.12
CA GLU A 85 11.72 0.79 -9.49
C GLU A 85 11.26 -0.63 -9.81
N LYS A 86 11.42 -1.58 -8.88
CA LYS A 86 10.89 -2.95 -9.06
C LYS A 86 9.38 -2.98 -9.17
N LEU A 87 8.68 -2.21 -8.33
CA LEU A 87 7.23 -2.08 -8.42
C LEU A 87 6.80 -1.42 -9.75
N ARG A 88 7.57 -0.46 -10.26
CA ARG A 88 7.35 0.15 -11.57
C ARG A 88 7.51 -0.88 -12.70
N GLU A 89 8.54 -1.71 -12.65
CA GLU A 89 8.71 -2.83 -13.61
C GLU A 89 7.56 -3.83 -13.52
N ALA A 90 7.12 -4.20 -12.32
CA ALA A 90 5.96 -5.06 -12.13
C ALA A 90 4.66 -4.43 -12.69
N SER A 91 4.47 -3.13 -12.49
CA SER A 91 3.31 -2.38 -13.00
C SER A 91 3.27 -2.40 -14.54
N LYS A 92 4.42 -2.31 -15.22
CA LYS A 92 4.53 -2.40 -16.70
C LYS A 92 4.09 -3.74 -17.28
N LEU A 93 4.08 -4.81 -16.49
CA LEU A 93 3.64 -6.14 -16.93
C LEU A 93 2.11 -6.28 -16.96
N LEU A 94 1.38 -5.40 -16.25
CA LEU A 94 -0.07 -5.49 -16.12
C LEU A 94 -0.77 -4.95 -17.39
N PRO A 95 -1.90 -5.56 -17.80
CA PRO A 95 -2.68 -5.07 -18.93
C PRO A 95 -3.44 -3.78 -18.60
N ASP A 96 -3.88 -3.07 -19.64
CA ASP A 96 -4.68 -1.86 -19.51
C ASP A 96 -5.91 -2.07 -18.59
N GLY A 97 -6.10 -1.12 -17.68
CA GLY A 97 -7.17 -1.16 -16.68
C GLY A 97 -6.85 -2.00 -15.44
N TYR A 98 -5.61 -2.46 -15.30
CA TYR A 98 -5.07 -3.02 -14.07
C TYR A 98 -3.88 -2.18 -13.60
N ALA A 99 -3.66 -2.14 -12.28
CA ALA A 99 -2.52 -1.48 -11.68
C ALA A 99 -2.14 -2.13 -10.35
N ILE A 100 -0.94 -1.85 -9.85
CA ILE A 100 -0.54 -2.21 -8.48
C ILE A 100 -1.12 -1.16 -7.52
N MET A 101 -1.62 -1.63 -6.37
CA MET A 101 -2.02 -0.78 -5.25
C MET A 101 -1.30 -1.24 -3.98
N VAL A 102 -0.67 -0.30 -3.29
CA VAL A 102 0.03 -0.50 -2.02
C VAL A 102 -0.83 -0.03 -0.86
N TRP A 103 -1.02 -0.88 0.14
CA TRP A 103 -1.71 -0.55 1.40
C TRP A 103 -0.74 -0.08 2.47
N ASP A 104 0.39 -0.78 2.61
CA ASP A 104 1.43 -0.45 3.58
C ASP A 104 2.83 -0.68 3.02
N SER A 105 3.79 0.06 3.58
CA SER A 105 5.17 0.12 3.10
C SER A 105 6.11 0.49 4.26
N TYR A 106 6.92 1.54 4.14
CA TYR A 106 7.68 2.07 5.26
C TYR A 106 6.76 2.43 6.43
N ARG A 107 6.97 1.76 7.56
CA ARG A 107 6.16 1.91 8.76
C ARG A 107 6.99 2.56 9.88
N PRO A 108 6.60 3.75 10.35
CA PRO A 108 7.24 4.37 11.51
C PRO A 108 7.14 3.52 12.78
N LEU A 109 8.08 3.72 13.71
CA LEU A 109 8.12 2.95 14.97
C LEU A 109 6.87 3.17 15.82
N GLU A 110 6.30 4.37 15.79
CA GLU A 110 5.07 4.74 16.51
C GLU A 110 3.88 3.88 16.06
N VAL A 111 3.75 3.69 14.74
CA VAL A 111 2.71 2.85 14.14
C VAL A 111 2.96 1.39 14.52
N GLN A 112 4.19 0.88 14.33
CA GLN A 112 4.53 -0.52 14.68
C GLN A 112 4.25 -0.82 16.16
N ASN A 113 4.57 0.11 17.06
CA ASN A 113 4.28 -0.01 18.49
C ASN A 113 2.79 -0.09 18.79
N THR A 114 1.99 0.73 18.10
CA THR A 114 0.54 0.76 18.31
C THR A 114 -0.10 -0.53 17.81
N LEU A 115 0.29 -1.01 16.62
CA LEU A 115 -0.18 -2.29 16.08
C LEU A 115 0.15 -3.47 17.00
N TYR A 116 1.36 -3.51 17.56
CA TYR A 116 1.75 -4.55 18.51
C TYR A 116 0.88 -4.54 19.77
N LYS A 117 0.64 -3.35 20.35
CA LYS A 117 -0.21 -3.19 21.55
C LYS A 117 -1.66 -3.60 21.27
N ASP A 118 -2.22 -3.15 20.16
CA ASP A 118 -3.59 -3.49 19.77
C ASP A 118 -3.76 -5.01 19.59
N PHE A 119 -2.76 -5.67 18.97
CA PHE A 119 -2.78 -7.13 18.82
C PHE A 119 -2.67 -7.87 20.15
N VAL A 120 -1.83 -7.40 21.08
CA VAL A 120 -1.75 -7.95 22.44
C VAL A 120 -3.09 -7.80 23.17
N ASP A 121 -3.74 -6.64 23.07
CA ASP A 121 -5.05 -6.41 23.67
C ASP A 121 -6.15 -7.26 23.02
N GLU A 122 -6.09 -7.49 21.72
CA GLU A 122 -6.98 -8.42 21.02
C GLU A 122 -6.78 -9.86 21.51
N LEU A 123 -5.54 -10.34 21.63
CA LEU A 123 -5.24 -11.69 22.15
C LEU A 123 -5.81 -11.88 23.56
N LYS A 124 -5.64 -10.87 24.43
CA LYS A 124 -6.23 -10.86 25.77
C LYS A 124 -7.76 -10.96 25.71
N ALA A 125 -8.39 -10.16 24.86
CA ALA A 125 -9.84 -10.10 24.75
C ALA A 125 -10.47 -11.36 24.11
N LYS A 126 -9.91 -11.84 23.00
CA LYS A 126 -10.48 -12.95 22.20
C LYS A 126 -10.04 -14.33 22.67
N ARG A 127 -8.82 -14.46 23.21
CA ARG A 127 -8.24 -15.74 23.65
C ARG A 127 -8.15 -15.88 25.17
N ASN A 128 -8.62 -14.89 25.93
CA ASN A 128 -8.60 -14.88 27.39
C ASN A 128 -7.19 -15.15 27.96
N MET A 129 -6.17 -14.62 27.28
CA MET A 129 -4.76 -14.68 27.69
C MET A 129 -4.48 -13.60 28.73
N THR A 130 -3.54 -13.88 29.65
CA THR A 130 -2.92 -12.84 30.50
C THR A 130 -2.01 -11.92 29.68
N GLN A 131 -1.59 -10.79 30.26
CA GLN A 131 -0.63 -9.88 29.61
C GLN A 131 0.66 -10.62 29.21
N GLU A 132 1.24 -11.39 30.12
CA GLU A 132 2.49 -12.13 29.90
C GLU A 132 2.34 -13.19 28.80
N GLU A 133 1.23 -13.94 28.79
CA GLU A 133 0.95 -14.93 27.75
C GLU A 133 0.75 -14.28 26.38
N ALA A 134 0.02 -13.15 26.32
CA ALA A 134 -0.21 -12.43 25.08
C ALA A 134 1.09 -11.81 24.53
N GLU A 135 1.93 -11.23 25.38
CA GLU A 135 3.24 -10.69 24.98
C GLU A 135 4.23 -11.79 24.56
N LEU A 136 4.12 -13.00 25.12
CA LEU A 136 4.93 -14.13 24.69
C LEU A 136 4.44 -14.71 23.34
N PHE A 137 3.13 -14.63 23.07
CA PHE A 137 2.51 -15.20 21.88
C PHE A 137 2.49 -14.24 20.68
N ALA A 138 2.32 -12.94 20.93
CA ALA A 138 2.19 -11.89 19.91
C ALA A 138 3.34 -11.84 18.89
N PRO A 139 4.63 -12.02 19.27
CA PRO A 139 5.75 -12.00 18.34
C PRO A 139 5.70 -13.06 17.22
N ASN A 140 4.82 -14.05 17.30
CA ASN A 140 4.59 -15.02 16.23
C ASN A 140 3.75 -14.47 15.06
N PHE A 141 3.06 -13.33 15.26
CA PHE A 141 2.14 -12.73 14.29
C PHE A 141 2.52 -11.28 14.00
N VAL A 142 2.79 -10.50 15.04
CA VAL A 142 3.16 -9.09 14.90
C VAL A 142 4.50 -8.87 15.57
N ASN A 143 5.49 -8.42 14.79
CA ASN A 143 6.82 -8.13 15.33
C ASN A 143 6.76 -6.97 16.32
N MET A 144 7.50 -7.08 17.43
CA MET A 144 7.73 -5.94 18.32
C MET A 144 8.46 -4.84 17.55
N ALA A 145 8.08 -3.58 17.80
CA ALA A 145 8.87 -2.46 17.33
C ALA A 145 10.23 -2.47 18.03
N THR A 146 11.26 -2.07 17.31
CA THR A 146 12.61 -1.94 17.85
C THR A 146 13.32 -0.80 17.16
N ASP A 147 14.01 -0.01 17.97
CA ASP A 147 14.92 1.07 17.56
C ASP A 147 16.36 0.56 17.37
N ASP A 148 16.59 -0.76 17.51
CA ASP A 148 17.87 -1.39 17.27
C ASP A 148 18.15 -1.42 15.75
N PRO A 149 19.11 -0.65 15.24
CA PRO A 149 19.42 -0.59 13.81
C PRO A 149 19.98 -1.90 13.26
N SER A 150 20.43 -2.82 14.12
CA SER A 150 20.87 -4.16 13.70
C SER A 150 19.72 -5.16 13.53
N ARG A 151 18.51 -4.80 13.98
CA ARG A 151 17.33 -5.68 14.01
C ARG A 151 16.01 -4.95 13.70
N PRO A 152 15.95 -4.02 12.73
CA PRO A 152 14.74 -3.26 12.47
C PRO A 152 13.58 -4.17 12.08
N SER A 153 12.35 -3.77 12.39
CA SER A 153 11.17 -4.44 11.84
C SER A 153 11.22 -4.37 10.30
N PRO A 154 10.80 -5.41 9.56
CA PRO A 154 10.95 -5.47 8.10
C PRO A 154 10.39 -4.25 7.35
N HIS A 155 9.17 -3.81 7.68
CA HIS A 155 8.58 -2.58 7.11
C HIS A 155 9.40 -1.31 7.42
N HIS A 156 10.03 -1.23 8.59
CA HIS A 156 10.85 -0.09 8.97
C HIS A 156 12.11 0.06 8.10
N THR A 157 12.49 -0.97 7.35
CA THR A 157 13.63 -0.92 6.41
C THR A 157 13.31 -0.21 5.09
N GLY A 158 12.02 0.03 4.81
CA GLY A 158 11.54 0.45 3.48
C GLY A 158 11.63 -0.66 2.41
N GLY A 159 11.91 -1.90 2.82
CA GLY A 159 12.04 -3.08 1.95
C GLY A 159 10.81 -4.01 1.91
N SER A 160 9.87 -3.87 2.85
CA SER A 160 8.61 -4.65 2.88
C SER A 160 7.45 -3.84 2.34
N ILE A 161 6.55 -4.51 1.62
CA ILE A 161 5.39 -3.89 0.96
C ILE A 161 4.20 -4.83 1.07
N ASP A 162 3.06 -4.27 1.47
CA ASP A 162 1.76 -4.92 1.46
C ASP A 162 0.95 -4.39 0.29
N LEU A 163 0.62 -5.25 -0.68
CA LEU A 163 0.03 -4.81 -1.93
C LEU A 163 -0.92 -5.82 -2.58
N THR A 164 -1.62 -5.35 -3.59
CA THR A 164 -2.42 -6.17 -4.49
C THR A 164 -2.42 -5.59 -5.90
N ILE A 165 -3.09 -6.28 -6.83
CA ILE A 165 -3.50 -5.72 -8.11
C ILE A 165 -4.94 -5.22 -7.99
N ILE A 166 -5.20 -4.04 -8.54
CA ILE A 166 -6.55 -3.48 -8.69
C ILE A 166 -7.00 -3.57 -10.14
N LYS A 167 -8.30 -3.77 -10.35
CA LYS A 167 -8.99 -3.65 -11.63
C LYS A 167 -9.83 -2.37 -11.61
N PHE A 168 -9.75 -1.59 -12.68
CA PHE A 168 -10.68 -0.49 -12.96
C PHE A 168 -11.89 -0.97 -13.77
N ASP A 169 -13.05 -0.37 -13.52
CA ASP A 169 -14.25 -0.54 -14.36
C ASP A 169 -13.95 -0.24 -15.84
N ASP A 170 -14.57 -1.00 -16.75
CA ASP A 170 -14.28 -0.90 -18.17
C ASP A 170 -14.64 0.48 -18.78
N ASP A 171 -15.64 1.16 -18.24
CA ASP A 171 -16.13 2.46 -18.72
C ASP A 171 -15.19 3.63 -18.40
N VAL A 172 -14.26 3.46 -17.45
CA VAL A 172 -13.30 4.51 -17.07
C VAL A 172 -11.90 4.32 -17.66
N LYS A 173 -11.61 3.18 -18.32
CA LYS A 173 -10.26 2.85 -18.83
C LYS A 173 -9.71 3.89 -19.81
N ASP A 174 -10.51 4.34 -20.77
CA ASP A 174 -10.10 5.36 -21.75
C ASP A 174 -9.80 6.71 -21.10
N LYS A 175 -10.60 7.08 -20.08
CA LYS A 175 -10.38 8.31 -19.32
C LYS A 175 -9.10 8.20 -18.50
N LEU A 176 -8.88 7.06 -17.85
CA LEU A 176 -7.69 6.79 -17.06
C LEU A 176 -6.42 6.84 -17.92
N SER A 177 -6.43 6.22 -19.11
CA SER A 177 -5.30 6.26 -20.04
C SER A 177 -4.91 7.68 -20.46
N LYS A 178 -5.90 8.56 -20.66
CA LYS A 178 -5.65 9.99 -20.94
C LYS A 178 -5.06 10.71 -19.73
N LEU A 179 -5.61 10.49 -18.54
CA LEU A 179 -5.13 11.09 -17.30
C LEU A 179 -3.69 10.65 -16.98
N ASN A 180 -3.35 9.37 -17.16
CA ASN A 180 -2.00 8.84 -16.97
C ASN A 180 -0.94 9.52 -17.86
N LYS A 181 -1.33 10.06 -19.03
CA LYS A 181 -0.44 10.87 -19.86
C LYS A 181 -0.32 12.31 -19.35
N GLN A 182 -1.43 12.87 -18.85
CA GLN A 182 -1.51 14.24 -18.38
C GLN A 182 -0.82 14.47 -17.03
N VAL A 183 -0.77 13.47 -16.15
CA VAL A 183 -0.04 13.57 -14.86
C VAL A 183 1.45 13.83 -15.04
N ARG A 184 2.02 13.47 -16.21
CA ARG A 184 3.42 13.73 -16.58
C ARG A 184 3.62 15.01 -17.39
N SER A 185 2.65 15.91 -17.39
CA SER A 185 2.73 17.20 -18.09
C SER A 185 3.68 18.16 -17.38
N ASP A 186 4.48 18.91 -18.14
CA ASP A 186 5.31 20.01 -17.62
C ASP A 186 4.48 21.18 -17.06
N ASP A 187 3.23 21.33 -17.52
CA ASP A 187 2.28 22.26 -16.92
C ASP A 187 1.73 21.66 -15.60
N TRP A 188 2.19 22.22 -14.48
CA TRP A 188 1.82 21.77 -13.14
C TRP A 188 0.30 21.82 -12.89
N LYS A 189 -0.45 22.73 -13.52
CA LYS A 189 -1.92 22.81 -13.35
C LYS A 189 -2.59 21.61 -14.02
N VAL A 190 -2.09 21.23 -15.19
CA VAL A 190 -2.58 20.06 -15.94
C VAL A 190 -2.23 18.79 -15.18
N SER A 191 -0.97 18.64 -14.75
CA SER A 191 -0.51 17.49 -13.97
C SER A 191 -1.32 17.33 -12.68
N TYR A 192 -1.48 18.42 -11.92
CA TYR A 192 -2.26 18.43 -10.68
C TYR A 192 -3.72 18.05 -10.90
N ALA A 193 -4.41 18.69 -11.85
CA ALA A 193 -5.81 18.40 -12.14
C ALA A 193 -6.02 16.95 -12.62
N ALA A 194 -5.07 16.43 -13.40
CA ALA A 194 -5.10 15.05 -13.85
C ALA A 194 -4.93 14.07 -12.69
N GLU A 195 -4.00 14.34 -11.78
CA GLU A 195 -3.77 13.49 -10.61
C GLU A 195 -5.00 13.48 -9.70
N MET A 196 -5.63 14.63 -9.49
CA MET A 196 -6.89 14.73 -8.74
C MET A 196 -8.01 13.90 -9.34
N ALA A 197 -8.20 14.00 -10.66
CA ALA A 197 -9.19 13.20 -11.36
C ALA A 197 -8.88 11.70 -11.28
N ARG A 198 -7.59 11.32 -11.33
CA ARG A 198 -7.13 9.93 -11.21
C ARG A 198 -7.42 9.35 -9.84
N GLN A 199 -7.14 10.09 -8.77
CA GLN A 199 -7.45 9.70 -7.39
C GLN A 199 -8.96 9.52 -7.17
N ALA A 200 -9.78 10.40 -7.74
CA ALA A 200 -11.23 10.26 -7.66
C ALA A 200 -11.77 9.04 -8.42
N LEU A 201 -11.20 8.72 -9.58
CA LEU A 201 -11.54 7.49 -10.31
C LEU A 201 -11.12 6.24 -9.53
N PHE A 202 -9.89 6.23 -9.01
CA PHE A 202 -9.37 5.16 -8.17
C PHE A 202 -10.33 4.83 -7.02
N LYS A 203 -10.71 5.82 -6.22
CA LYS A 203 -11.60 5.63 -5.06
C LYS A 203 -13.00 5.09 -5.41
N LYS A 204 -13.48 5.29 -6.64
CA LYS A 204 -14.85 4.95 -7.04
C LYS A 204 -14.95 3.71 -7.93
N HIS A 205 -13.92 3.46 -8.73
CA HIS A 205 -13.97 2.51 -9.84
C HIS A 205 -12.87 1.45 -9.78
N ALA A 206 -11.96 1.49 -8.80
CA ALA A 206 -10.97 0.45 -8.60
C ALA A 206 -11.46 -0.58 -7.58
N THR A 207 -11.25 -1.87 -7.88
CA THR A 207 -11.50 -2.97 -6.94
C THR A 207 -10.29 -3.91 -6.94
N PRO A 208 -9.79 -4.33 -5.76
CA PRO A 208 -8.78 -5.38 -5.66
C PRO A 208 -9.20 -6.66 -6.37
N ILE A 209 -8.25 -7.37 -6.99
CA ILE A 209 -8.53 -8.70 -7.52
C ILE A 209 -8.87 -9.68 -6.39
N ASP A 210 -9.83 -10.58 -6.63
CA ASP A 210 -10.21 -11.60 -5.65
C ASP A 210 -9.14 -12.69 -5.63
N VAL A 211 -8.35 -12.72 -4.55
CA VAL A 211 -7.30 -13.73 -4.30
C VAL A 211 -7.72 -14.73 -3.23
N GLY A 212 -8.97 -14.72 -2.75
CA GLY A 212 -9.52 -15.74 -1.86
C GLY A 212 -9.33 -15.54 -0.35
N ALA A 213 -8.67 -14.47 0.08
CA ALA A 213 -8.60 -14.06 1.49
C ALA A 213 -8.58 -12.53 1.57
N LYS A 214 -9.02 -11.96 2.69
CA LYS A 214 -8.95 -10.50 2.88
C LYS A 214 -7.53 -10.07 3.22
N PHE A 215 -7.23 -8.80 3.03
CA PHE A 215 -6.04 -8.18 3.58
C PHE A 215 -6.09 -8.26 5.12
N ASP A 216 -4.93 -8.53 5.74
CA ASP A 216 -4.74 -8.63 7.20
C ASP A 216 -5.61 -9.71 7.88
N GLU A 217 -6.09 -10.69 7.10
CA GLU A 217 -6.84 -11.81 7.65
C GLU A 217 -5.89 -12.83 8.31
N ALA A 218 -6.02 -13.03 9.62
CA ALA A 218 -5.24 -14.04 10.35
C ALA A 218 -5.86 -15.46 10.20
N SER A 219 -5.78 -16.05 9.00
CA SER A 219 -6.27 -17.40 8.70
C SER A 219 -5.34 -18.18 7.77
N GLU A 220 -5.49 -19.51 7.71
CA GLU A 220 -4.73 -20.37 6.77
C GLU A 220 -4.97 -19.98 5.30
N ALA A 221 -6.12 -19.38 4.99
CA ALA A 221 -6.44 -18.93 3.64
C ALA A 221 -5.53 -17.78 3.17
N SER A 222 -4.88 -17.08 4.11
CA SER A 222 -3.94 -16.00 3.81
C SER A 222 -2.60 -16.49 3.29
N ALA A 223 -2.23 -17.75 3.54
CA ALA A 223 -0.97 -18.32 3.10
C ALA A 223 -0.85 -18.29 1.57
N VAL A 224 0.29 -17.85 1.05
CA VAL A 224 0.59 -17.71 -0.38
C VAL A 224 0.27 -19.01 -1.13
N LYS A 225 0.59 -20.17 -0.55
CA LYS A 225 0.41 -21.48 -1.18
C LYS A 225 -0.91 -22.18 -0.85
N PHE A 226 -1.83 -21.55 -0.11
CA PHE A 226 -3.10 -22.15 0.32
C PHE A 226 -3.83 -22.96 -0.77
N PHE A 227 -4.02 -22.38 -1.96
CA PHE A 227 -4.68 -23.10 -3.07
C PHE A 227 -3.76 -24.11 -3.77
N GLU A 228 -2.45 -23.87 -3.81
CA GLU A 228 -1.49 -24.79 -4.43
C GLU A 228 -1.39 -26.08 -3.65
N ASP A 229 -1.37 -26.00 -2.33
CA ASP A 229 -1.24 -27.15 -1.45
C ASP A 229 -2.50 -28.02 -1.54
N ARG A 230 -3.70 -27.40 -1.55
CA ARG A 230 -4.97 -28.10 -1.83
C ARG A 230 -4.97 -28.82 -3.19
N ILE A 231 -4.49 -28.16 -4.25
CA ILE A 231 -4.36 -28.77 -5.57
C ILE A 231 -3.37 -29.95 -5.54
N ALA A 232 -2.24 -29.79 -4.85
CA ALA A 232 -1.19 -30.82 -4.73
C ALA A 232 -1.68 -32.05 -3.94
N GLU A 233 -2.59 -31.86 -2.99
CA GLU A 233 -3.29 -32.93 -2.26
C GLU A 233 -4.37 -33.65 -3.12
N GLY A 234 -4.59 -33.20 -4.34
CA GLY A 234 -5.56 -33.78 -5.28
C GLY A 234 -6.97 -33.22 -5.11
N GLU A 235 -7.14 -32.12 -4.37
CA GLU A 235 -8.43 -31.46 -4.24
C GLU A 235 -8.84 -30.79 -5.56
N LYS A 236 -10.11 -30.96 -5.93
CA LYS A 236 -10.70 -30.24 -7.06
C LYS A 236 -11.35 -28.96 -6.57
N LEU A 237 -10.68 -27.84 -6.79
CA LEU A 237 -11.18 -26.50 -6.47
C LEU A 237 -12.50 -26.19 -7.22
N LEU A 238 -13.37 -25.41 -6.57
CA LEU A 238 -14.52 -24.79 -7.23
C LEU A 238 -14.06 -23.76 -8.27
N ASP A 239 -14.91 -23.43 -9.24
CA ASP A 239 -14.56 -22.46 -10.31
C ASP A 239 -14.10 -21.11 -9.75
N LYS A 240 -14.72 -20.63 -8.66
CA LYS A 240 -14.33 -19.39 -7.98
C LYS A 240 -12.96 -19.52 -7.30
N GLU A 241 -12.70 -20.63 -6.61
CA GLU A 241 -11.42 -20.88 -5.95
C GLU A 241 -10.29 -21.04 -6.96
N TYR A 242 -10.58 -21.65 -8.11
CA TYR A 242 -9.62 -21.71 -9.21
C TYR A 242 -9.28 -20.31 -9.74
N GLU A 243 -10.29 -19.44 -9.91
CA GLU A 243 -10.06 -18.05 -10.29
C GLU A 243 -9.21 -17.29 -9.24
N GLN A 244 -9.46 -17.51 -7.95
CA GLN A 244 -8.68 -16.94 -6.85
C GLN A 244 -7.24 -17.46 -6.83
N ALA A 245 -7.05 -18.77 -7.03
CA ALA A 245 -5.74 -19.39 -7.16
C ALA A 245 -4.96 -18.78 -8.34
N MET A 246 -5.62 -18.56 -9.48
CA MET A 246 -4.98 -17.97 -10.65
C MET A 246 -4.60 -16.50 -10.45
N ASN A 247 -5.48 -15.70 -9.83
CA ASN A 247 -5.18 -14.33 -9.45
C ASN A 247 -3.97 -14.27 -8.50
N ARG A 248 -3.91 -15.17 -7.50
CA ARG A 248 -2.79 -15.27 -6.55
C ARG A 248 -1.48 -15.66 -7.25
N ARG A 249 -1.51 -16.60 -8.20
CA ARG A 249 -0.35 -16.94 -9.06
C ARG A 249 0.16 -15.74 -9.83
N ILE A 250 -0.73 -15.01 -10.51
CA ILE A 250 -0.36 -13.85 -11.33
C ILE A 250 0.30 -12.78 -10.45
N LEU A 251 -0.33 -12.41 -9.32
CA LEU A 251 0.22 -11.46 -8.37
C LEU A 251 1.64 -11.86 -7.93
N GLN A 252 1.77 -13.08 -7.42
CA GLN A 252 3.02 -13.57 -6.82
C GLN A 252 4.13 -13.77 -7.85
N ASN A 253 3.82 -14.32 -9.02
CA ASN A 253 4.82 -14.55 -10.06
C ASN A 253 5.29 -13.25 -10.71
N ILE A 254 4.43 -12.24 -10.87
CA ILE A 254 4.83 -10.90 -11.34
C ILE A 254 5.84 -10.29 -10.36
N LEU A 255 5.51 -10.24 -9.07
CA LEU A 255 6.40 -9.66 -8.05
C LEU A 255 7.73 -10.41 -7.95
N ARG A 256 7.68 -11.75 -7.98
CA ARG A 256 8.89 -12.59 -7.94
C ARG A 256 9.74 -12.42 -9.21
N SER A 257 9.13 -12.19 -10.37
CA SER A 257 9.88 -11.97 -11.62
C SER A 257 10.72 -10.69 -11.61
N VAL A 258 10.32 -9.69 -10.83
CA VAL A 258 11.09 -8.45 -10.64
C VAL A 258 12.00 -8.48 -9.42
N GLY A 259 12.08 -9.63 -8.74
CA GLY A 259 13.06 -9.91 -7.69
C GLY A 259 12.56 -9.80 -6.25
N PHE A 260 11.25 -9.68 -6.02
CA PHE A 260 10.70 -9.77 -4.66
C PHE A 260 10.69 -11.22 -4.15
N THR A 261 10.81 -11.39 -2.84
CA THR A 261 10.52 -12.65 -2.13
C THR A 261 9.18 -12.55 -1.41
N SER A 262 8.40 -13.62 -1.42
CA SER A 262 7.09 -13.67 -0.77
C SER A 262 7.22 -14.07 0.70
N PHE A 263 6.42 -13.48 1.58
CA PHE A 263 6.26 -13.99 2.95
C PHE A 263 5.12 -15.02 2.95
N GLU A 264 5.47 -16.30 3.16
CA GLU A 264 4.55 -17.43 2.95
C GLU A 264 3.20 -17.28 3.66
N PRO A 265 3.11 -16.83 4.93
CA PRO A 265 1.82 -16.73 5.62
C PRO A 265 0.87 -15.64 5.09
N GLU A 266 1.36 -14.69 4.29
CA GLU A 266 0.61 -13.48 3.91
C GLU A 266 0.68 -13.22 2.40
N TRP A 267 -0.40 -13.50 1.67
CA TRP A 267 -0.44 -13.35 0.21
C TRP A 267 -0.18 -11.93 -0.29
N TRP A 268 -0.37 -10.91 0.53
CA TRP A 268 -0.18 -9.49 0.19
C TRP A 268 1.26 -9.02 0.41
N HIS A 269 2.04 -9.73 1.22
CA HIS A 269 3.33 -9.25 1.72
C HIS A 269 4.51 -9.75 0.88
N VAL A 270 5.34 -8.80 0.47
CA VAL A 270 6.60 -9.09 -0.22
C VAL A 270 7.75 -8.28 0.33
N ASP A 271 8.95 -8.83 0.18
CA ASP A 271 10.19 -8.26 0.68
C ASP A 271 11.23 -8.12 -0.42
N TYR A 272 12.01 -7.05 -0.33
CA TYR A 272 13.25 -6.91 -1.05
C TYR A 272 14.33 -6.30 -0.15
N GLY A 273 15.52 -6.89 -0.21
CA GLY A 273 16.75 -6.45 0.43
C GLY A 273 16.75 -6.37 1.96
N ASN A 274 15.68 -6.61 2.70
CA ASN A 274 15.70 -6.70 4.16
C ASN A 274 16.11 -8.10 4.65
N GLN A 275 16.04 -8.37 5.96
CA GLN A 275 16.40 -9.69 6.50
C GLN A 275 15.46 -10.82 6.04
N PHE A 276 14.21 -10.52 5.70
CA PHE A 276 13.28 -11.51 5.13
C PHE A 276 13.71 -11.94 3.75
N TYR A 277 14.00 -10.96 2.92
CA TYR A 277 14.60 -11.20 1.61
C TYR A 277 15.93 -11.96 1.73
N SER A 278 16.80 -11.56 2.64
CA SER A 278 18.11 -12.20 2.84
C SER A 278 18.00 -13.67 3.24
N ALA A 279 17.10 -14.00 4.17
CA ALA A 279 16.87 -15.38 4.60
C ALA A 279 16.45 -16.30 3.45
N GLN A 280 15.68 -15.79 2.49
CA GLN A 280 15.19 -16.58 1.36
C GLN A 280 16.15 -16.58 0.16
N SER A 281 16.71 -15.42 -0.20
CA SER A 281 17.57 -15.25 -1.37
C SER A 281 19.02 -15.69 -1.12
N GLY A 282 19.52 -15.52 0.11
CA GLY A 282 20.93 -15.63 0.47
C GLY A 282 21.75 -14.36 0.19
N GLU A 283 21.11 -13.30 -0.31
CA GLU A 283 21.75 -12.00 -0.56
C GLU A 283 21.85 -11.18 0.74
N PRO A 284 22.79 -10.22 0.84
CA PRO A 284 22.94 -9.39 2.04
C PRO A 284 21.71 -8.54 2.36
N ALA A 285 21.38 -8.43 3.65
CA ALA A 285 20.30 -7.56 4.11
C ALA A 285 20.76 -6.10 4.27
N GLN A 286 19.85 -5.19 3.95
CA GLN A 286 20.01 -3.75 3.89
C GLN A 286 18.75 -3.05 4.44
N TYR A 287 18.93 -1.92 5.10
CA TYR A 287 17.85 -0.99 5.46
C TYR A 287 18.20 0.43 5.02
N SER A 288 17.20 1.21 4.61
CA SER A 288 17.37 2.63 4.30
C SER A 288 17.22 3.49 5.56
N ALA A 289 17.54 4.78 5.43
CA ALA A 289 17.44 5.80 6.45
C ALA A 289 16.29 5.53 7.44
N VAL A 290 16.68 5.41 8.72
CA VAL A 290 15.79 5.24 9.90
C VAL A 290 14.78 6.40 10.01
N LYS A 291 14.92 7.44 9.19
CA LYS A 291 14.12 8.67 9.18
C LYS A 291 13.87 9.15 7.76
N LEU A 292 12.74 9.82 7.56
CA LEU A 292 12.45 10.56 6.33
C LEU A 292 13.42 11.73 6.15
N SER A 293 13.82 11.99 4.91
CA SER A 293 14.54 13.21 4.51
C SER A 293 13.64 14.45 4.67
N GLU A 294 14.23 15.65 4.63
CA GLU A 294 13.47 16.90 4.65
C GLU A 294 12.47 16.98 3.48
N GLU A 295 12.89 16.57 2.28
CA GLU A 295 12.03 16.49 1.10
C GLU A 295 10.85 15.52 1.29
N ASN A 296 11.09 14.34 1.88
CA ASN A 296 10.01 13.39 2.17
C ASN A 296 9.03 13.92 3.23
N ILE A 297 9.52 14.67 4.23
CA ILE A 297 8.68 15.33 5.23
C ILE A 297 7.81 16.41 4.56
N GLU A 298 8.38 17.18 3.64
CA GLU A 298 7.64 18.17 2.85
C GLU A 298 6.58 17.52 1.96
N HIS A 299 6.91 16.41 1.29
CA HIS A 299 5.97 15.64 0.48
C HIS A 299 4.80 15.10 1.31
N GLU A 300 5.08 14.46 2.44
CA GLU A 300 4.06 13.95 3.36
C GLU A 300 3.16 15.09 3.88
N THR A 301 3.76 16.23 4.23
CA THR A 301 3.02 17.41 4.67
C THR A 301 2.08 17.92 3.58
N MET A 302 2.54 18.00 2.34
CA MET A 302 1.74 18.38 1.18
C MET A 302 0.59 17.40 0.93
N ARG A 303 0.87 16.09 0.89
CA ARG A 303 -0.14 15.04 0.70
C ARG A 303 -1.22 15.10 1.78
N ARG A 304 -0.82 15.28 3.04
CA ARG A 304 -1.73 15.39 4.18
C ARG A 304 -2.61 16.63 4.11
N GLN A 305 -2.02 17.80 3.82
CA GLN A 305 -2.78 19.03 3.64
C GLN A 305 -3.78 18.92 2.49
N HIS A 306 -3.37 18.28 1.41
CA HIS A 306 -4.22 18.04 0.27
C HIS A 306 -5.42 17.15 0.65
N TYR A 307 -5.17 16.01 1.29
CA TYR A 307 -6.21 15.11 1.79
C TYR A 307 -7.20 15.83 2.72
N ILE A 308 -6.70 16.54 3.74
CA ILE A 308 -7.54 17.30 4.67
C ILE A 308 -8.35 18.38 3.94
N GLY A 309 -7.75 19.07 2.97
CA GLY A 309 -8.42 20.05 2.13
C GLY A 309 -9.60 19.45 1.36
N THR A 310 -9.36 18.33 0.67
CA THR A 310 -10.42 17.61 -0.07
C THR A 310 -11.52 17.08 0.85
N HIS A 311 -11.17 16.52 2.01
CA HIS A 311 -12.12 16.03 3.01
C HIS A 311 -12.97 17.16 3.60
N ASN A 312 -12.37 18.32 3.84
CA ASN A 312 -13.11 19.48 4.33
C ASN A 312 -14.07 20.03 3.26
N LEU A 313 -13.64 20.05 1.99
CA LEU A 313 -14.49 20.48 0.87
C LEU A 313 -15.67 19.53 0.63
N SER A 314 -15.46 18.21 0.77
CA SER A 314 -16.52 17.23 0.62
C SER A 314 -17.60 17.36 1.71
N LYS A 315 -17.22 17.85 2.90
CA LYS A 315 -18.11 18.12 4.03
C LYS A 315 -18.74 19.52 4.04
N ALA A 316 -18.31 20.44 3.17
CA ALA A 316 -18.80 21.82 3.13
C ALA A 316 -20.20 21.93 2.51
N THR A 317 -21.10 22.69 3.15
CA THR A 317 -22.44 22.96 2.61
C THR A 317 -22.38 23.81 1.32
N PRO A 318 -23.36 23.70 0.41
CA PRO A 318 -23.35 24.41 -0.88
C PRO A 318 -23.10 25.92 -0.80
N GLY A 319 -23.57 26.59 0.27
CA GLY A 319 -23.36 28.02 0.50
C GLY A 319 -21.95 28.42 0.97
N MET A 320 -21.12 27.48 1.44
CA MET A 320 -19.73 27.71 1.84
C MET A 320 -18.74 27.58 0.66
N LYS A 321 -19.16 26.95 -0.44
CA LYS A 321 -18.35 26.80 -1.67
C LYS A 321 -18.14 28.12 -2.41
N GLY A 322 -19.01 29.11 -2.18
CA GLY A 322 -19.02 30.41 -2.89
C GLY A 322 -17.93 31.43 -2.52
N LYS A 323 -16.91 31.07 -1.72
CA LYS A 323 -15.73 31.94 -1.47
C LYS A 323 -14.41 31.37 -2.00
N LEU A 324 -14.44 30.18 -2.61
CA LEU A 324 -13.36 29.60 -3.41
C LEU A 324 -13.57 29.84 -4.91
N GLY A 325 -14.63 30.57 -5.27
CA GLY A 325 -14.97 30.97 -6.62
C GLY A 325 -14.02 32.05 -7.11
N ASP A 326 -13.03 31.63 -7.87
CA ASP A 326 -12.77 32.10 -9.24
C ASP A 326 -11.62 31.28 -9.87
N ASP A 327 -10.68 30.77 -9.05
CA ASP A 327 -9.54 29.99 -9.55
C ASP A 327 -9.79 28.47 -9.65
N PHE A 328 -10.85 27.95 -9.01
CA PHE A 328 -11.15 26.52 -8.91
C PHE A 328 -12.57 26.14 -9.34
N ALA A 329 -13.29 27.06 -10.00
CA ALA A 329 -14.68 26.88 -10.43
C ALA A 329 -14.85 25.80 -11.51
N ASP A 330 -13.78 25.46 -12.25
CA ASP A 330 -13.76 24.45 -13.32
C ASP A 330 -13.12 23.11 -12.91
N GLN A 331 -12.79 22.92 -11.63
CA GLN A 331 -12.31 21.62 -11.15
C GLN A 331 -13.50 20.64 -11.10
N PRO A 332 -13.35 19.38 -11.55
CA PRO A 332 -14.46 18.45 -11.61
C PRO A 332 -15.12 18.29 -10.24
N GLU A 333 -16.45 18.13 -10.21
CA GLU A 333 -17.25 17.73 -9.04
C GLU A 333 -16.70 16.46 -8.33
N ALA A 334 -15.71 15.79 -8.92
CA ALA A 334 -14.91 14.67 -8.42
C ALA A 334 -14.06 14.98 -7.16
N LEU A 335 -14.01 16.21 -6.68
CA LEU A 335 -13.47 16.58 -5.35
C LEU A 335 -14.46 16.30 -4.19
N ILE A 336 -15.65 15.73 -4.46
CA ILE A 336 -16.74 15.58 -3.50
C ILE A 336 -17.32 14.16 -3.53
N VAL A 337 -16.58 13.18 -3.02
CA VAL A 337 -17.10 11.86 -2.61
C VAL A 337 -16.17 11.40 -1.46
N ALA A 338 -16.60 11.05 -0.25
CA ALA A 338 -17.71 10.19 0.14
C ALA A 338 -18.47 10.68 1.39
N LYS A 339 -19.67 10.13 1.54
CA LYS A 339 -20.73 10.51 2.47
C LYS A 339 -20.71 9.60 3.71
N GLU A 340 -21.16 10.19 4.82
CA GLU A 340 -21.75 9.61 6.06
C GLU A 340 -20.85 9.53 7.32
N HIS A 341 -21.36 10.21 8.36
CA HIS A 341 -20.93 10.30 9.77
C HIS A 341 -19.71 11.17 10.09
N ALA A 342 -19.65 11.92 11.20
CA ALA A 342 -20.60 12.79 11.89
C ALA A 342 -19.71 13.77 12.69
N ASP A 343 -20.16 15.01 12.83
CA ASP A 343 -19.81 16.01 13.85
C ASP A 343 -18.35 16.15 14.31
N VAL A 344 -17.71 17.29 13.99
CA VAL A 344 -17.10 18.23 14.95
C VAL A 344 -16.59 19.46 14.19
N ASN A 345 -16.88 20.63 14.75
CA ASN A 345 -16.50 21.97 14.31
C ASN A 345 -15.10 22.33 14.80
N ILE A 346 -14.20 22.80 13.93
CA ILE A 346 -13.15 23.77 14.32
C ILE A 346 -12.65 24.57 13.11
N ARG A 347 -12.91 25.88 13.15
CA ARG A 347 -12.29 26.93 12.34
C ARG A 347 -10.85 27.23 12.82
N HIS A 348 -10.10 27.91 11.94
CA HIS A 348 -8.79 28.59 12.08
C HIS A 348 -7.56 27.71 11.78
N SER A 349 -6.52 28.18 11.08
CA SER A 349 -6.18 29.50 10.53
C SER A 349 -4.98 29.37 9.59
N LYS A 350 -4.96 30.19 8.52
CA LYS A 350 -3.78 30.77 7.83
C LYS A 350 -2.61 29.82 7.49
N HIS A 351 -2.52 29.36 6.24
CA HIS A 351 -1.50 29.80 5.26
C HIS A 351 -1.59 28.96 3.95
N PRO A 352 -1.34 29.57 2.78
CA PRO A 352 -1.28 28.90 1.47
C PRO A 352 0.16 28.61 0.98
N ILE A 353 0.30 27.52 0.21
CA ILE A 353 1.20 27.21 -0.93
C ILE A 353 2.70 27.58 -0.77
N ALA A 354 3.54 26.54 -0.76
CA ALA A 354 4.98 26.65 -0.98
C ALA A 354 5.29 27.02 -2.43
N GLY A 355 6.14 28.03 -2.61
CA GLY A 355 6.71 28.44 -3.89
C GLY A 355 7.56 29.70 -3.70
N LYS A 356 8.87 29.52 -3.46
CA LYS A 356 9.85 30.62 -3.50
C LYS A 356 9.99 31.13 -4.93
N LEU A 357 10.09 32.45 -5.09
CA LEU A 357 10.69 33.10 -6.25
C LEU A 357 11.59 34.25 -5.76
N GLU A 358 12.86 34.20 -6.17
CA GLU A 358 13.87 35.24 -5.97
C GLU A 358 13.54 36.47 -6.86
N VAL A 359 13.26 37.63 -6.26
CA VAL A 359 14.12 38.80 -5.97
C VAL A 359 13.21 39.86 -5.34
#